data_AF-A0A3L6M4S3-F1
#
_entry.id   AF-A0A3L6M4S3-F1
#
_cell.length_a   1.000
_cell.length_b   1.000
_cell.length_c   1.000
_cell.angle_alpha   90.00
_cell.angle_beta   90.00
_cell.angle_gamma   90.00
#
_symmetry.space_group_name_H-M   'P 1'
#
loop_
_entity.id
_entity.type
_entity.pdbx_description
1 polymer ?
#
loop_
_entity_poly.entity_id
_entity_poly.type
_entity_poly.pdbx_seq_one_letter_code
_entity_poly.pdbx_strand_id
1 'polypeptide(L)'
;MGWAYHRRTTLSNSGVAPGHHPCKQERRRRLHDALGDCQPALQRAAARKPAYLEQIFGKPDKTVTPPKPEDFAGMKGIIVVKGHSKGNSVEHVTLWNGTTCSDSCHLMADPDNGTFTPDIASIWDLP
;
A
#
# COMPACT_ATOMS: atom_id res chain seq x y z
N MET A 1 -19.60 56.41 1.58
CA MET A 1 -19.77 55.65 0.32
C MET A 1 -18.57 54.71 0.15
N GLY A 2 -18.81 53.41 -0.13
CA GLY A 2 -17.91 52.33 -0.67
C GLY A 2 -16.46 52.22 -0.15
N TRP A 3 -15.91 51.07 0.24
CA TRP A 3 -15.94 49.76 -0.40
C TRP A 3 -15.63 48.63 0.60
N ALA A 4 -16.20 47.46 0.34
CA ALA A 4 -15.96 46.21 1.05
C ALA A 4 -14.72 45.47 0.51
N TYR A 5 -13.96 44.81 1.38
CA TYR A 5 -13.29 43.53 1.05
C TYR A 5 -13.25 42.61 2.27
N HIS A 6 -13.97 41.49 2.12
CA HIS A 6 -13.78 40.20 2.79
C HIS A 6 -12.29 39.75 2.66
N ARG A 7 -11.71 38.84 3.44
CA ARG A 7 -12.23 37.65 4.10
C ARG A 7 -11.18 37.19 5.14
N ARG A 8 -11.69 36.66 6.24
CA ARG A 8 -11.01 36.07 7.39
C ARG A 8 -10.13 34.88 6.96
N THR A 9 -8.83 34.93 7.19
CA THR A 9 -7.93 33.76 7.07
C THR A 9 -8.19 32.84 8.27
N THR A 10 -9.24 32.04 8.19
CA THR A 10 -9.39 30.90 9.10
C THR A 10 -8.35 29.87 8.71
N LEU A 11 -7.34 29.69 9.55
CA LEU A 11 -6.63 28.42 9.68
C LEU A 11 -7.70 27.33 9.78
N SER A 12 -7.89 26.60 8.70
CA SER A 12 -8.77 25.43 8.71
C SER A 12 -8.05 24.35 9.49
N ASN A 13 -8.28 24.37 10.80
CA ASN A 13 -8.10 23.24 11.68
C ASN A 13 -9.09 22.17 11.21
N SER A 14 -8.70 21.42 10.18
CA SER A 14 -9.46 20.29 9.69
C SER A 14 -9.37 19.18 10.72
N GLY A 15 -10.33 19.18 11.66
CA GLY A 15 -10.61 18.04 12.51
C GLY A 15 -10.84 16.82 11.63
N VAL A 16 -9.89 15.90 11.64
CA VAL A 16 -10.03 14.60 10.98
C VAL A 16 -11.03 13.82 11.81
N ALA A 17 -12.26 13.72 11.29
CA ALA A 17 -13.26 12.80 11.84
C ALA A 17 -12.67 11.37 11.82
N PRO A 18 -12.83 10.57 12.89
CA PRO A 18 -12.40 9.17 12.89
C PRO A 18 -13.24 8.40 11.87
N GLY A 19 -12.68 8.21 10.67
CA GLY A 19 -13.37 7.62 9.53
C GLY A 19 -12.96 8.19 8.17
N HIS A 20 -12.40 9.41 8.13
CA HIS A 20 -11.87 10.04 6.92
C HIS A 20 -10.41 9.62 6.68
N HIS A 21 -10.22 8.43 6.13
CA HIS A 21 -8.95 8.11 5.47
C HIS A 21 -9.01 8.63 4.04
N PRO A 22 -8.02 9.40 3.55
CA PRO A 22 -8.03 9.95 2.19
C PRO A 22 -8.16 8.84 1.12
N CYS A 23 -7.66 7.63 1.42
CA CYS A 23 -7.79 6.46 0.56
C CYS A 23 -9.23 5.87 0.50
N LYS A 24 -10.14 6.18 1.43
CA LYS A 24 -11.53 5.68 1.42
C LYS A 24 -12.46 6.44 0.47
N GLN A 25 -12.09 7.62 -0.02
CA GLN A 25 -13.04 8.52 -0.68
C GLN A 25 -13.20 8.25 -2.19
N GLU A 26 -12.25 7.57 -2.84
CA GLU A 26 -12.26 7.41 -4.29
C GLU A 26 -12.65 5.99 -4.70
N ARG A 27 -13.92 5.63 -4.51
CA ARG A 27 -14.46 4.40 -5.10
C ARG A 27 -14.55 4.61 -6.61
N ARG A 28 -13.52 4.14 -7.33
CA ARG A 28 -13.59 3.70 -8.74
C ARG A 28 -13.42 4.74 -9.84
N ARG A 29 -12.64 5.82 -9.69
CA ARG A 29 -12.25 6.62 -10.88
C ARG A 29 -10.79 6.99 -11.11
N ARG A 30 -9.88 7.09 -10.13
CA ARG A 30 -8.43 7.25 -10.42
C ARG A 30 -7.57 6.66 -9.32
N LEU A 31 -7.35 5.35 -9.40
CA LEU A 31 -6.46 4.62 -8.50
C LEU A 31 -5.02 5.16 -8.57
N HIS A 32 -4.58 5.61 -9.76
CA HIS A 32 -3.29 6.28 -10.00
C HIS A 32 -3.06 7.54 -9.15
N ASP A 33 -4.00 8.48 -9.17
CA ASP A 33 -3.84 9.77 -8.48
C ASP A 33 -3.93 9.59 -6.95
N ALA A 34 -4.77 8.64 -6.51
CA ALA A 34 -4.84 8.26 -5.10
C ALA A 34 -3.56 7.58 -4.61
N LEU A 35 -2.83 6.84 -5.46
CA LEU A 35 -1.54 6.27 -5.10
C LEU A 35 -0.45 7.32 -4.97
N GLY A 36 -0.44 8.37 -5.79
CA GLY A 36 0.51 9.48 -5.66
C GLY A 36 0.47 10.16 -4.29
N ASP A 37 -0.74 10.50 -3.82
CA ASP A 37 -0.92 11.22 -2.54
C ASP A 37 -1.10 10.28 -1.32
N CYS A 38 -1.65 9.07 -1.51
CA CYS A 38 -1.90 8.13 -0.41
C CYS A 38 -0.83 7.04 -0.26
N GLN A 39 0.13 6.89 -1.19
CA GLN A 39 1.15 5.83 -1.12
C GLN A 39 1.79 5.69 0.26
N PRO A 40 2.34 6.77 0.86
CA PRO A 40 3.04 6.65 2.12
C PRO A 40 2.11 6.26 3.28
N ALA A 41 0.87 6.74 3.26
CA ALA A 41 -0.13 6.46 4.28
C ALA A 41 -0.70 5.04 4.15
N LEU A 42 -0.92 4.59 2.91
CA LEU A 42 -1.44 3.27 2.59
C LEU A 42 -0.40 2.19 2.86
N GLN A 43 0.87 2.39 2.46
CA GLN A 43 1.97 1.50 2.81
C GLN A 43 2.11 1.35 4.34
N ARG A 44 2.07 2.46 5.09
CA ARG A 44 2.14 2.42 6.56
C ARG A 44 0.94 1.72 7.19
N ALA A 45 -0.28 1.95 6.68
CA ALA A 45 -1.47 1.31 7.19
C ALA A 45 -1.50 -0.19 6.87
N ALA A 46 -1.10 -0.56 5.65
CA ALA A 46 -1.04 -1.93 5.19
C ALA A 46 0.07 -2.73 5.87
N ALA A 47 1.25 -2.14 6.11
CA ALA A 47 2.34 -2.77 6.87
C ALA A 47 1.98 -3.03 8.34
N ARG A 48 1.06 -2.24 8.92
CA ARG A 48 0.57 -2.47 10.29
C ARG A 48 -0.58 -3.47 10.36
N LYS A 49 -1.38 -3.57 9.30
CA LYS A 49 -2.56 -4.41 9.25
C LYS A 49 -2.89 -4.73 7.79
N PRO A 50 -2.37 -5.81 7.20
CA PRO A 50 -2.62 -6.14 5.79
C PRO A 50 -4.08 -6.49 5.52
N ALA A 51 -4.83 -6.94 6.54
CA ALA A 51 -6.28 -7.09 6.45
C ALA A 51 -7.00 -5.76 6.12
N TYR A 52 -6.35 -4.60 6.32
CA TYR A 52 -6.84 -3.31 5.88
C TYR A 52 -6.89 -3.19 4.35
N LEU A 53 -5.98 -3.83 3.62
CA LEU A 53 -6.00 -3.86 2.15
C LEU A 53 -7.24 -4.60 1.65
N GLU A 54 -7.58 -5.74 2.26
CA GLU A 54 -8.78 -6.48 1.89
C GLU A 54 -10.08 -5.69 2.11
N GLN A 55 -10.11 -4.83 3.13
CA GLN A 55 -11.26 -3.96 3.40
C GLN A 55 -11.42 -2.83 2.37
N ILE A 56 -10.33 -2.36 1.77
CA ILE A 56 -10.35 -1.24 0.82
C ILE A 56 -10.48 -1.75 -0.62
N PHE A 57 -9.63 -2.71 -1.01
CA PHE A 57 -9.47 -3.18 -2.38
C PHE A 57 -10.17 -4.51 -2.65
N GLY A 58 -10.62 -5.23 -1.61
CA GLY A 58 -11.14 -6.58 -1.74
C GLY A 58 -10.03 -7.62 -1.73
N LYS A 59 -10.31 -8.84 -2.19
CA LYS A 59 -9.32 -9.94 -2.22
C LYS A 59 -8.15 -9.59 -3.15
N PRO A 60 -6.93 -10.11 -2.89
CA PRO A 60 -5.80 -9.92 -3.80
C PRO A 60 -6.08 -10.56 -5.16
N ASP A 61 -5.55 -9.94 -6.21
CA ASP A 61 -5.70 -10.39 -7.60
C ASP A 61 -4.88 -11.66 -7.86
N LYS A 62 -3.71 -11.79 -7.23
CA LYS A 62 -2.88 -12.99 -7.32
C LYS A 62 -2.22 -13.29 -5.98
N THR A 63 -2.13 -14.58 -5.64
CA THR A 63 -1.43 -15.07 -4.45
C THR A 63 -0.61 -16.29 -4.83
N VAL A 64 0.66 -16.36 -4.39
CA VAL A 64 1.62 -17.40 -4.79
C VAL A 64 2.45 -17.90 -3.61
N THR A 65 2.73 -19.21 -3.61
CA THR A 65 3.56 -19.93 -2.63
C THR A 65 4.43 -20.98 -3.33
N PRO A 66 5.77 -20.98 -3.19
CA PRO A 66 6.60 -19.89 -2.68
C PRO A 66 6.69 -18.74 -3.70
N PRO A 67 6.75 -17.47 -3.26
CA PRO A 67 6.63 -16.33 -4.16
C PRO A 67 7.96 -15.92 -4.80
N LYS A 68 8.03 -15.92 -6.13
CA LYS A 68 9.20 -15.44 -6.89
C LYS A 68 8.88 -14.17 -7.68
N PRO A 69 9.89 -13.34 -8.02
CA PRO A 69 9.68 -12.13 -8.80
C PRO A 69 8.97 -12.38 -10.14
N GLU A 70 9.26 -13.51 -10.82
CA GLU A 70 8.67 -13.82 -12.12
C GLU A 70 7.16 -14.08 -12.04
N ASP A 71 6.66 -14.48 -10.87
CA ASP A 71 5.24 -14.70 -10.65
C ASP A 71 4.42 -13.41 -10.73
N PHE A 72 5.07 -12.25 -10.53
CA PHE A 72 4.42 -10.94 -10.53
C PHE A 72 4.84 -10.09 -11.74
N ALA A 73 5.59 -10.66 -12.69
CA ALA A 73 6.05 -9.96 -13.87
C ALA A 73 4.88 -9.32 -14.63
N GLY A 74 5.01 -8.02 -14.94
CA GLY A 74 4.00 -7.25 -15.68
C GLY A 74 2.81 -6.75 -14.86
N MET A 75 2.66 -7.16 -13.59
CA MET A 75 1.68 -6.58 -12.66
C MET A 75 2.24 -5.33 -11.98
N LYS A 76 1.39 -4.39 -11.54
CA LYS A 76 1.84 -3.18 -10.85
C LYS A 76 0.91 -2.87 -9.70
N GLY A 77 1.41 -2.73 -8.48
CA GLY A 77 0.53 -2.40 -7.37
C GLY A 77 1.11 -2.67 -6.00
N ILE A 78 0.25 -3.05 -5.05
CA ILE A 78 0.67 -3.34 -3.67
C ILE A 78 0.93 -4.83 -3.54
N ILE A 79 2.14 -5.19 -3.13
CA ILE A 79 2.51 -6.57 -2.83
C ILE A 79 2.71 -6.73 -1.32
N VAL A 80 2.12 -7.78 -0.77
CA VAL A 80 2.27 -8.20 0.63
C VAL A 80 2.99 -9.53 0.63
N VAL A 81 4.15 -9.59 1.27
CA VAL A 81 4.92 -10.82 1.44
C VAL A 81 4.85 -11.24 2.89
N LYS A 82 4.40 -12.47 3.14
CA LYS A 82 4.37 -13.06 4.48
C LYS A 82 5.36 -14.20 4.53
N GLY A 83 6.04 -14.30 5.66
CA GLY A 83 7.05 -15.30 5.90
C GLY A 83 7.35 -15.42 7.37
N HIS A 84 8.52 -15.96 7.66
CA HIS A 84 8.97 -16.18 9.02
C HIS A 84 10.46 -15.85 9.16
N SER A 85 10.84 -15.35 10.34
CA SER A 85 12.23 -15.11 10.71
C SER A 85 12.45 -15.49 12.16
N LYS A 86 13.36 -16.44 12.41
CA LYS A 86 13.76 -16.93 13.75
C LYS A 86 12.56 -17.24 14.68
N GLY A 87 11.51 -17.87 14.14
CA GLY A 87 10.32 -18.28 14.89
C GLY A 87 9.21 -17.23 15.01
N ASN A 88 9.38 -16.03 14.46
CA ASN A 88 8.33 -15.02 14.39
C ASN A 88 7.72 -14.99 12.99
N SER A 89 6.40 -14.88 12.90
CA SER A 89 5.72 -14.54 11.65
C SER A 89 5.96 -13.07 11.33
N VAL A 90 6.47 -12.80 10.13
CA VAL A 90 6.78 -11.46 9.65
C VAL A 90 6.03 -11.22 8.35
N GLU A 91 5.57 -10.00 8.18
CA GLU A 91 4.94 -9.54 6.94
C GLU A 91 5.60 -8.25 6.49
N HIS A 92 5.82 -8.13 5.19
CA HIS A 92 6.34 -6.96 4.53
C HIS A 92 5.32 -6.48 3.50
N VAL A 93 5.14 -5.17 3.40
CA VAL A 93 4.22 -4.57 2.43
C VAL A 93 4.96 -3.48 1.67
N THR A 94 4.98 -3.62 0.35
CA THR A 94 5.65 -2.67 -0.54
C THR A 94 4.87 -2.48 -1.83
N LEU A 95 5.36 -1.60 -2.69
CA LEU A 95 4.87 -1.47 -4.05
C LEU A 95 5.73 -2.24 -5.02
N TRP A 96 5.07 -2.82 -6.02
CA TRP A 96 5.66 -3.55 -7.12
C TRP A 96 5.36 -2.84 -8.44
N ASN A 97 6.37 -2.64 -9.29
CA ASN A 97 6.22 -1.94 -10.57
C ASN A 97 6.22 -2.86 -11.81
N GLY A 98 6.22 -4.18 -11.60
CA GLY A 98 6.35 -5.19 -12.65
C GLY A 98 7.73 -5.83 -12.74
N THR A 99 8.73 -5.24 -12.07
CA THR A 99 10.12 -5.70 -12.09
C THR A 99 10.82 -5.57 -10.74
N THR A 100 10.59 -4.48 -10.01
CA THR A 100 11.23 -4.18 -8.74
C THR A 100 10.22 -3.62 -7.74
N CYS A 101 10.61 -3.61 -6.46
CA CYS A 101 9.84 -2.97 -5.43
C CYS A 101 10.26 -1.52 -5.21
N SER A 102 9.42 -0.73 -4.52
CA SER A 102 9.78 0.64 -4.11
C SER A 102 10.87 0.67 -3.04
N ASP A 103 10.97 -0.39 -2.25
CA ASP A 103 12.04 -0.69 -1.30
C ASP A 103 12.57 -2.12 -1.55
N SER A 104 12.78 -2.94 -0.52
CA SER A 104 13.08 -4.37 -0.66
C SER A 104 11.83 -5.19 -0.96
N CYS A 105 11.93 -6.19 -1.84
CA CYS A 105 10.79 -7.02 -2.18
C CYS A 105 10.53 -8.12 -1.16
N HIS A 106 11.59 -8.63 -0.54
CA HIS A 106 11.57 -9.80 0.32
C HIS A 106 10.94 -11.04 -0.31
N LEU A 107 11.01 -11.14 -1.64
CA LEU A 107 10.60 -12.33 -2.40
C LEU A 107 11.70 -13.39 -2.34
N MET A 108 11.44 -14.57 -2.92
CA MET A 108 12.45 -15.63 -3.01
C MET A 108 13.74 -15.11 -3.66
N ALA A 109 14.87 -15.46 -3.04
CA ALA A 109 16.23 -15.06 -3.44
C ALA A 109 16.52 -13.55 -3.40
N ASP A 110 15.70 -12.74 -2.73
CA ASP A 110 16.04 -11.34 -2.46
C ASP A 110 17.28 -11.27 -1.52
N PRO A 111 18.36 -10.56 -1.91
CA PRO A 111 19.58 -10.46 -1.11
C PRO A 111 19.36 -9.80 0.26
N ASP A 112 18.31 -9.00 0.42
CA ASP A 112 17.99 -8.28 1.66
C ASP A 112 17.20 -9.15 2.65
N ASN A 113 16.87 -10.40 2.31
CA ASN A 113 16.10 -11.29 3.20
C ASN A 113 16.83 -11.61 4.51
N GLY A 114 18.16 -11.71 4.51
CA GLY A 114 18.90 -12.14 5.70
C GLY A 114 18.39 -13.49 6.22
N THR A 115 17.71 -13.50 7.39
CA THR A 115 17.10 -14.71 7.97
C THR A 115 15.59 -14.85 7.74
N PHE A 116 14.99 -13.94 6.97
CA PHE A 116 13.60 -14.00 6.57
C PHE A 116 13.41 -15.01 5.44
N THR A 117 12.46 -15.92 5.59
CA THR A 117 12.04 -16.86 4.56
C THR A 117 10.62 -16.50 4.13
N PRO A 118 10.39 -16.06 2.89
CA PRO A 118 9.04 -15.77 2.40
C PRO A 118 8.26 -17.07 2.16
N ASP A 119 7.01 -17.15 2.62
CA ASP A 119 6.16 -18.33 2.43
C ASP A 119 5.09 -18.07 1.37
N ILE A 120 4.52 -16.86 1.37
CA ILE A 120 3.40 -16.49 0.50
C ILE A 120 3.48 -15.00 0.16
N ALA A 121 3.17 -14.65 -1.09
CA ALA A 121 2.95 -13.26 -1.45
C ALA A 121 1.62 -13.07 -2.17
N SER A 122 0.97 -11.94 -1.89
CA SER A 122 -0.30 -11.53 -2.48
C SER A 122 -0.14 -10.15 -3.09
N ILE A 123 -0.66 -9.94 -4.30
CA ILE A 123 -0.64 -8.64 -4.98
C ILE A 123 -2.06 -8.16 -5.26
N TRP A 124 -2.25 -6.85 -5.10
CA TRP A 124 -3.38 -6.11 -5.63
C TRP A 124 -2.87 -5.32 -6.83
N ASP A 125 -3.35 -5.65 -8.03
CA ASP A 125 -2.98 -5.00 -9.27
C ASP A 125 -3.73 -3.66 -9.38
N LEU A 126 -2.95 -2.60 -9.47
CA LEU A 126 -3.41 -1.23 -9.52
C LEU A 126 -3.20 -0.75 -10.96
N PRO A 127 -4.25 -0.78 -11.81
CA PRO A 127 -4.16 -0.38 -13.21
C PRO A 127 -3.76 1.06 -13.37
#